data_AF-A0A2W1NY00-F1
#
_entry.id   AF-A0A2W1NY00-F1
#
_cell.length_a   1.000
_cell.length_b   1.000
_cell.length_c   1.000
_cell.angle_alpha   90.00
_cell.angle_beta   90.00
_cell.angle_gamma   90.00
#
_symmetry.space_group_name_H-M   'P 1'
#
loop_
_entity.id
_entity.type
_entity.pdbx_description
1 polymer ?
#
loop_
_entity_poly.entity_id
_entity_poly.type
_entity_poly.pdbx_seq_one_letter_code
_entity_poly.pdbx_strand_id
1 'polypeptide(L)'
;MKAPRLLTLVLSMSLFGTTGALASSIWGDYQGFDKVKMLINGKEQRFQEEEAPPFLIEGNAVFPVRQLSESLHALVRWNNSTQTVSVYTPNVNLLVSEHVSTDSIKMPFGRVPHGKQIDFAVFAQVDTLKTPYHSFRISIESPSGSQAVDPHVKAAGGEKESFWYSWPFTVAFKEKGDYVVKFAIQLDEGSDYTVVAEKVIVSE
;
A
#
# COMPACT_ATOMS: atom_id res chain seq x y z
N MET A 1 -35.13 -51.20 45.09
CA MET A 1 -35.40 -49.79 44.71
C MET A 1 -34.10 -48.95 44.62
N LYS A 2 -33.19 -49.24 43.67
CA LYS A 2 -31.94 -48.46 43.51
C LYS A 2 -31.58 -48.10 42.06
N ALA A 3 -32.37 -48.52 41.07
CA ALA A 3 -32.19 -48.16 39.67
C ALA A 3 -32.56 -46.69 39.32
N PRO A 4 -33.62 -46.06 39.88
CA PRO A 4 -34.01 -44.72 39.43
C PRO A 4 -33.06 -43.60 39.89
N ARG A 5 -32.22 -43.87 40.91
CA ARG A 5 -31.22 -42.93 41.43
C ARG A 5 -29.89 -42.97 40.67
N LEU A 6 -29.57 -44.10 40.03
CA LEU A 6 -28.35 -44.23 39.22
C LEU A 6 -28.54 -43.59 37.83
N LEU A 7 -29.74 -43.71 37.26
CA LEU A 7 -30.09 -43.14 35.97
C LEU A 7 -30.10 -41.61 35.99
N THR A 8 -30.55 -41.02 37.10
CA THR A 8 -30.55 -39.56 37.31
C THR A 8 -29.13 -39.00 37.45
N LEU A 9 -28.21 -39.75 38.06
CA LEU A 9 -26.81 -39.34 38.21
C LEU A 9 -26.07 -39.33 36.85
N VAL A 10 -26.26 -40.37 36.03
CA VAL A 10 -25.65 -40.46 34.69
C VAL A 10 -26.21 -39.39 33.74
N LEU A 11 -27.51 -39.09 33.84
CA LEU A 11 -28.16 -38.04 33.05
C LEU A 11 -27.74 -36.62 33.48
N SER A 12 -27.39 -36.41 34.77
CA SER A 12 -26.86 -35.14 35.24
C SER A 12 -25.40 -34.91 34.85
N MET A 13 -24.62 -35.98 34.67
CA MET A 13 -23.19 -35.89 34.35
C MET A 13 -22.95 -35.71 32.84
N SER A 14 -23.92 -36.02 31.99
CA SER A 14 -23.91 -35.69 30.55
C SER A 14 -24.30 -34.24 30.24
N LEU A 15 -24.84 -33.49 31.20
CA LEU A 15 -25.09 -32.04 31.08
C LEU A 15 -23.83 -31.19 31.34
N PHE A 16 -22.76 -31.79 31.87
CA PHE A 16 -21.42 -31.18 31.97
C PHE A 16 -20.47 -31.72 30.89
N GLY A 17 -21.03 -32.23 29.79
CA GLY A 17 -20.27 -32.64 28.62
C GLY A 17 -19.61 -31.44 27.94
N THR A 18 -18.33 -31.23 28.26
CA THR A 18 -17.33 -30.58 27.42
C THR A 18 -17.76 -29.25 26.79
N THR A 19 -17.84 -28.18 27.58
CA THR A 19 -17.53 -26.84 27.06
C THR A 19 -16.01 -26.75 26.87
N GLY A 20 -15.50 -27.48 25.89
CA GLY A 20 -14.27 -27.08 25.23
C GLY A 20 -14.59 -25.78 24.52
N ALA A 21 -14.43 -24.65 25.21
CA ALA A 21 -14.42 -23.36 24.55
C ALA A 21 -13.24 -23.42 23.58
N LEU A 22 -13.53 -23.71 22.31
CA LEU A 22 -12.60 -23.38 21.25
C LEU A 22 -12.39 -21.88 21.41
N ALA A 23 -11.20 -21.50 21.85
CA ALA A 23 -10.77 -20.12 21.86
C ALA A 23 -10.56 -19.73 20.39
N SER A 24 -11.66 -19.63 19.63
CA SER A 24 -11.63 -19.06 18.31
C SER A 24 -11.39 -17.56 18.45
N SER A 25 -10.55 -17.01 17.58
CA SER A 25 -10.38 -15.57 17.47
C SER A 25 -11.73 -14.86 17.41
N ILE A 26 -11.82 -13.72 18.10
CA ILE A 26 -12.97 -12.80 18.02
C ILE A 26 -13.23 -12.30 16.58
N TRP A 27 -12.25 -12.49 15.69
CA TRP A 27 -12.30 -12.09 14.28
C TRP A 27 -12.62 -13.27 13.34
N GLY A 28 -12.89 -14.46 13.88
CA GLY A 28 -13.17 -15.68 13.12
C GLY A 28 -11.90 -16.44 12.72
N ASP A 29 -12.07 -17.49 11.91
CA ASP A 29 -10.97 -18.33 11.42
C ASP A 29 -10.77 -18.19 9.91
N TYR A 30 -9.53 -18.44 9.47
CA TYR A 30 -9.13 -18.63 8.09
C TYR A 30 -8.42 -19.97 7.97
N GLN A 31 -9.10 -20.96 7.36
CA GLN A 31 -8.56 -22.31 7.17
C GLN A 31 -8.07 -22.96 8.49
N GLY A 32 -8.77 -22.72 9.60
CA GLY A 32 -8.41 -23.25 10.92
C GLY A 32 -7.36 -22.41 11.68
N PHE A 33 -6.89 -21.31 11.11
CA PHE A 33 -6.06 -20.32 11.80
C PHE A 33 -6.87 -19.13 12.29
N ASP A 34 -6.50 -18.60 13.45
CA ASP A 34 -7.13 -17.43 14.03
C ASP A 34 -6.86 -16.18 13.18
N LYS A 35 -7.93 -15.53 12.67
CA LYS A 35 -7.80 -14.25 11.95
C LYS A 35 -7.31 -13.17 12.91
N VAL A 36 -6.53 -12.23 12.37
CA VAL A 36 -6.13 -11.01 13.09
C VAL A 36 -6.41 -9.75 12.31
N LYS A 37 -6.58 -8.66 13.04
CA LYS A 37 -6.84 -7.35 12.48
C LYS A 37 -5.53 -6.70 12.01
N MET A 38 -5.54 -6.16 10.79
CA MET A 38 -4.44 -5.36 10.26
C MET A 38 -4.81 -3.88 10.22
N LEU A 39 -3.97 -3.04 10.82
CA LEU A 39 -4.07 -1.59 10.73
C LEU A 39 -2.80 -1.05 10.10
N ILE A 40 -2.94 -0.20 9.08
CA ILE A 40 -1.84 0.53 8.47
C ILE A 40 -2.12 2.02 8.68
N ASN A 41 -1.19 2.73 9.31
CA ASN A 41 -1.34 4.14 9.66
C ASN A 41 -2.66 4.42 10.43
N GLY A 42 -3.03 3.49 11.34
CA GLY A 42 -4.28 3.56 12.11
C GLY A 42 -5.54 3.19 11.33
N LYS A 43 -5.46 2.94 10.01
CA LYS A 43 -6.59 2.53 9.17
C LYS A 43 -6.67 1.01 9.05
N GLU A 44 -7.82 0.47 9.43
CA GLU A 44 -8.14 -0.95 9.26
C GLU A 44 -8.18 -1.34 7.78
N GLN A 45 -7.48 -2.42 7.44
CA GLN A 45 -7.47 -2.99 6.10
C GLN A 45 -8.61 -4.00 5.95
N ARG A 46 -9.31 -3.94 4.82
CA ARG A 46 -10.36 -4.88 4.45
C ARG A 46 -9.81 -5.80 3.37
N PHE A 47 -10.12 -7.08 3.49
CA PHE A 47 -9.70 -8.13 2.57
C PHE A 47 -10.92 -8.70 1.87
N GLN A 48 -10.79 -8.94 0.57
CA GLN A 48 -11.83 -9.63 -0.19
C GLN A 48 -11.86 -11.11 0.17
N GLU A 49 -12.97 -11.81 -0.10
CA GLU A 49 -13.09 -13.24 0.22
C GLU A 49 -12.05 -14.11 -0.50
N GLU A 50 -11.58 -13.67 -1.67
CA GLU A 50 -10.56 -14.34 -2.47
C GLU A 50 -9.13 -14.07 -2.00
N GLU A 51 -8.93 -13.08 -1.14
CA GLU A 51 -7.62 -12.72 -0.59
C GLU A 51 -7.39 -13.44 0.74
N ALA A 52 -6.17 -13.93 0.95
CA ALA A 52 -5.79 -14.41 2.27
C ALA A 52 -5.83 -13.23 3.25
N PRO A 53 -6.66 -13.27 4.32
CA PRO A 53 -6.62 -12.25 5.35
C PRO A 53 -5.37 -12.45 6.22
N PRO A 54 -5.05 -11.53 7.12
CA PRO A 54 -4.05 -11.74 8.16
C PRO A 54 -4.51 -12.80 9.16
N PHE A 55 -3.61 -13.68 9.58
CA PHE A 55 -3.90 -14.76 10.53
C PHE A 55 -2.70 -15.11 11.41
N LEU A 56 -2.93 -15.87 12.48
CA LEU A 56 -1.89 -16.37 13.37
C LEU A 56 -1.52 -17.81 13.05
N ILE A 57 -0.22 -18.07 12.92
CA ILE A 57 0.36 -19.42 12.91
C ILE A 57 1.34 -19.49 14.07
N GLU A 58 1.12 -20.41 15.02
CA GLU A 58 2.03 -20.64 16.15
C GLU A 58 2.38 -19.36 16.93
N GLY A 59 1.39 -18.47 17.10
CA GLY A 59 1.56 -17.17 17.76
C GLY A 59 2.22 -16.08 16.92
N ASN A 60 2.63 -16.37 15.67
CA ASN A 60 3.19 -15.40 14.74
C ASN A 60 2.11 -14.87 13.80
N ALA A 61 2.05 -13.55 13.63
CA ALA A 61 1.13 -12.93 12.70
C ALA A 61 1.69 -13.00 11.27
N VAL A 62 0.88 -13.55 10.37
CA VAL A 62 1.15 -13.66 8.94
C VAL A 62 0.31 -12.63 8.22
N PHE A 63 0.96 -11.77 7.43
CA PHE A 63 0.30 -10.73 6.65
C PHE A 63 0.55 -10.93 5.15
N PRO A 64 -0.45 -10.66 4.30
CA PRO A 64 -0.24 -10.60 2.86
C PRO A 64 0.78 -9.50 2.51
N VAL A 65 1.93 -9.91 2.00
CA VAL A 65 3.03 -9.00 1.66
C VAL A 65 2.63 -7.90 0.68
N ARG A 66 1.70 -8.20 -0.25
CA ARG A 66 1.19 -7.23 -1.24
C ARG A 66 0.42 -6.09 -0.57
N GLN A 67 -0.36 -6.39 0.47
CA GLN A 67 -1.09 -5.35 1.21
C GLN A 67 -0.14 -4.44 1.97
N LEU A 68 0.95 -5.00 2.50
CA LEU A 68 2.00 -4.23 3.17
C LEU A 68 2.80 -3.38 2.19
N SER A 69 3.07 -3.88 0.99
CA SER A 69 4.00 -3.24 0.06
C SER A 69 3.52 -1.88 -0.41
N GLU A 70 2.22 -1.72 -0.66
CA GLU A 70 1.65 -0.41 -1.03
C GLU A 70 1.91 0.65 0.05
N SER A 71 1.69 0.29 1.31
CA SER A 71 1.86 1.22 2.42
C SER A 71 3.32 1.45 2.83
N LEU A 72 4.19 0.48 2.54
CA LEU A 72 5.62 0.56 2.78
C LEU A 72 6.40 1.14 1.59
N HIS A 73 5.69 1.57 0.53
CA HIS A 73 6.31 2.06 -0.69
C HIS A 73 7.33 1.06 -1.30
N ALA A 74 7.00 -0.23 -1.19
CA ALA A 74 7.86 -1.33 -1.60
C ALA A 74 7.31 -2.01 -2.86
N LEU A 75 8.21 -2.57 -3.65
CA LEU A 75 7.91 -3.38 -4.83
C LEU A 75 8.01 -4.86 -4.46
N VAL A 76 7.00 -5.64 -4.82
CA VAL A 76 6.97 -7.09 -4.56
C VAL A 76 7.01 -7.84 -5.87
N ARG A 77 7.96 -8.75 -6.01
CA ARG A 77 8.06 -9.67 -7.15
C ARG A 77 7.84 -11.10 -6.67
N TRP A 78 6.90 -11.81 -7.30
CA TRP A 78 6.69 -13.23 -7.09
C TRP A 78 7.40 -14.03 -8.19
N ASN A 79 8.29 -14.93 -7.78
CA ASN A 79 8.87 -15.92 -8.67
C ASN A 79 8.19 -17.28 -8.45
N ASN A 80 7.36 -17.67 -9.42
CA ASN A 80 6.62 -18.92 -9.33
C ASN A 80 7.49 -20.18 -9.46
N SER A 81 8.62 -20.13 -10.18
CA SER A 81 9.46 -21.32 -10.39
C SER A 81 10.24 -21.69 -9.13
N THR A 82 10.65 -20.69 -8.35
CA THR A 82 11.40 -20.88 -7.10
C THR A 82 10.56 -20.68 -5.85
N GLN A 83 9.26 -20.38 -6.00
CA GLN A 83 8.34 -20.04 -4.90
C GLN A 83 8.92 -18.94 -3.99
N THR A 84 9.50 -17.90 -4.60
CA THR A 84 10.23 -16.85 -3.89
C THR A 84 9.52 -15.52 -4.00
N VAL A 85 9.31 -14.87 -2.85
CA VAL A 85 8.88 -13.47 -2.76
C VAL A 85 10.12 -12.59 -2.59
N SER A 86 10.33 -11.65 -3.50
CA SER A 86 11.35 -10.61 -3.36
C SER A 86 10.69 -9.27 -3.08
N VAL A 87 11.19 -8.55 -2.08
CA VAL A 87 10.72 -7.21 -1.71
C VAL A 87 11.84 -6.21 -1.95
N TYR A 88 11.56 -5.16 -2.70
CA TYR A 88 12.52 -4.08 -3.01
C TYR A 88 11.98 -2.75 -2.50
N THR A 89 12.79 -2.03 -1.73
CA THR A 89 12.42 -0.73 -1.14
C THR A 89 13.30 0.36 -1.76
N PRO A 90 12.93 0.90 -2.94
CA PRO A 90 13.68 1.99 -3.52
C PRO A 90 13.55 3.24 -2.65
N ASN A 91 14.61 4.06 -2.60
CA ASN A 91 14.56 5.36 -1.96
C ASN A 91 14.17 6.40 -3.01
N VAL A 92 12.94 6.90 -2.94
CA VAL A 92 12.41 7.86 -3.91
C VAL A 92 12.08 9.18 -3.19
N ASN A 93 12.81 10.23 -3.56
CA ASN A 93 12.63 11.58 -3.02
C ASN A 93 11.95 12.46 -4.06
N LEU A 94 10.81 13.05 -3.68
CA LEU A 94 10.02 13.91 -4.54
C LEU A 94 10.10 15.37 -4.08
N LEU A 95 10.38 16.24 -5.04
CA LEU A 95 10.37 17.69 -4.86
C LEU A 95 9.54 18.34 -5.96
N VAL A 96 8.78 19.38 -5.61
CA VAL A 96 8.09 20.23 -6.57
C VAL A 96 8.62 21.64 -6.47
N SER A 97 8.83 22.28 -7.63
CA SER A 97 9.35 23.64 -7.68
C SER A 97 8.78 24.40 -8.86
N GLU A 98 8.41 25.65 -8.60
CA GLU A 98 8.22 26.66 -9.63
C GLU A 98 9.58 27.12 -10.16
N HIS A 99 9.60 27.67 -11.38
CA HIS A 99 10.80 28.27 -11.99
C HIS A 99 12.02 27.33 -12.01
N VAL A 100 11.95 26.29 -12.84
CA VAL A 100 13.10 25.42 -13.10
C VAL A 100 14.01 26.05 -14.14
N SER A 101 15.27 26.29 -13.77
CA SER A 101 16.34 26.55 -14.74
C SER A 101 17.21 25.30 -14.86
N THR A 102 17.88 25.13 -16.01
CA THR A 102 18.70 23.95 -16.36
C THR A 102 19.61 23.47 -15.23
N ASP A 103 20.11 24.38 -14.37
CA ASP A 103 21.08 24.07 -13.32
C ASP A 103 20.59 24.38 -11.89
N SER A 104 19.33 24.76 -11.67
CA SER A 104 18.87 25.14 -10.32
C SER A 104 17.36 25.00 -10.11
N ILE A 105 17.01 24.42 -8.96
CA ILE A 105 15.69 24.45 -8.34
C ILE A 105 15.59 25.76 -7.56
N LYS A 106 14.75 26.70 -7.99
CA LYS A 106 14.74 28.06 -7.42
C LYS A 106 13.65 28.30 -6.39
N MET A 107 12.49 27.65 -6.51
CA MET A 107 11.32 27.95 -5.69
C MET A 107 10.55 26.67 -5.34
N PRO A 108 11.10 25.82 -4.44
CA PRO A 108 10.36 24.67 -3.94
C PRO A 108 9.15 25.14 -3.14
N PHE A 109 8.03 24.46 -3.29
CA PHE A 109 6.79 24.79 -2.58
C PHE A 109 6.12 23.53 -2.04
N GLY A 110 5.21 23.74 -1.09
CA GLY A 110 4.28 22.70 -0.60
C GLY A 110 2.88 23.23 -0.40
N ARG A 111 2.64 24.51 -0.73
CA ARG A 111 1.36 25.19 -0.62
C ARG A 111 1.14 26.07 -1.83
N VAL A 112 -0.09 26.14 -2.31
CA VAL A 112 -0.50 26.95 -3.45
C VAL A 112 -1.84 27.62 -3.18
N PRO A 113 -2.12 28.78 -3.77
CA PRO A 113 -3.42 29.42 -3.61
C PRO A 113 -4.50 28.65 -4.36
N HIS A 114 -5.64 28.43 -3.71
CA HIS A 114 -6.82 27.83 -4.33
C HIS A 114 -7.29 28.62 -5.57
N GLY A 115 -7.76 27.88 -6.57
CA GLY A 115 -8.30 28.42 -7.83
C GLY A 115 -7.24 28.90 -8.82
N LYS A 116 -5.94 28.72 -8.51
CA LYS A 116 -4.85 29.08 -9.41
C LYS A 116 -4.41 27.91 -10.28
N GLN A 117 -3.92 28.26 -11.46
CA GLN A 117 -3.18 27.37 -12.34
C GLN A 117 -1.70 27.68 -12.15
N ILE A 118 -0.91 26.65 -11.82
CA ILE A 118 0.52 26.79 -11.53
C ILE A 118 1.30 25.87 -12.48
N ASP A 119 2.36 26.41 -13.05
CA ASP A 119 3.34 25.67 -13.84
C ASP A 119 4.54 25.35 -12.94
N PHE A 120 4.85 24.06 -12.80
CA PHE A 120 5.96 23.60 -11.96
C PHE A 120 6.53 22.30 -12.49
N ALA A 121 7.70 21.90 -12.00
CA ALA A 121 8.21 20.56 -12.28
C ALA A 121 8.18 19.69 -11.03
N VAL A 122 7.95 18.41 -11.25
CA VAL A 122 8.19 17.34 -10.27
C VAL A 122 9.58 16.78 -10.55
N PHE A 123 10.43 16.80 -9.52
CA PHE A 123 11.73 16.16 -9.50
C PHE A 123 11.64 14.88 -8.67
N ALA A 124 12.10 13.78 -9.25
CA ALA A 124 12.27 12.51 -8.59
C ALA A 124 13.75 12.16 -8.57
N GLN A 125 14.30 11.99 -7.37
CA GLN A 125 15.57 11.30 -7.17
C GLN A 125 15.26 9.88 -6.73
N VAL A 126 15.63 8.91 -7.55
CA VAL A 126 15.46 7.49 -7.28
C VAL A 126 16.83 6.88 -7.00
N ASP A 127 16.95 6.20 -5.87
CA ASP A 127 18.16 5.50 -5.45
C ASP A 127 17.85 4.06 -5.03
N THR A 128 18.85 3.18 -5.12
CA THR A 128 18.77 1.77 -4.66
C THR A 128 17.63 0.97 -5.31
N LEU A 129 17.25 1.30 -6.54
CA LEU A 129 16.28 0.52 -7.32
C LEU A 129 16.98 -0.74 -7.88
N LYS A 130 17.03 -1.80 -7.06
CA LYS A 130 17.75 -3.06 -7.33
C LYS A 130 16.92 -4.10 -8.09
N THR A 131 15.90 -3.67 -8.83
CA THR A 131 15.06 -4.55 -9.64
C THR A 131 14.84 -3.95 -11.02
N PRO A 132 14.86 -4.77 -12.08
CA PRO A 132 14.27 -4.42 -13.37
C PRO A 132 12.84 -3.93 -13.21
N TYR A 133 12.49 -2.93 -14.01
CA TYR A 133 11.15 -2.38 -14.11
C TYR A 133 10.84 -2.04 -15.57
N HIS A 134 9.56 -2.09 -15.93
CA HIS A 134 9.09 -1.80 -17.29
C HIS A 134 8.89 -0.30 -17.50
N SER A 135 8.25 0.38 -16.55
CA SER A 135 7.97 1.81 -16.64
C SER A 135 7.77 2.44 -15.26
N PHE A 136 7.82 3.77 -15.20
CA PHE A 136 7.34 4.53 -14.04
C PHE A 136 6.34 5.59 -14.48
N ARG A 137 5.48 5.99 -13.54
CA ARG A 137 4.42 6.98 -13.70
C ARG A 137 4.51 8.05 -12.62
N ILE A 138 4.41 9.30 -13.03
CA ILE A 138 4.20 10.44 -12.14
C ILE A 138 2.77 10.93 -12.36
N SER A 139 1.96 10.84 -11.32
CA SER A 139 0.55 11.27 -11.33
C SER A 139 0.29 12.28 -10.24
N ILE A 140 -0.74 13.12 -10.41
CA ILE A 140 -1.15 14.10 -9.41
C ILE A 140 -2.64 13.89 -9.19
N GLU A 141 -3.01 13.48 -7.98
CA GLU A 141 -4.40 13.31 -7.59
C GLU A 141 -4.92 14.55 -6.86
N SER A 142 -6.17 14.92 -7.13
CA SER A 142 -6.91 15.96 -6.42
C SER A 142 -7.37 15.48 -5.03
N PRO A 143 -7.85 16.39 -4.16
CA PRO A 143 -8.44 16.02 -2.87
C PRO A 143 -9.62 15.04 -3.00
N SER A 144 -10.37 15.12 -4.09
CA SER A 144 -11.44 14.16 -4.45
C SER A 144 -10.95 12.79 -4.93
N GLY A 145 -9.63 12.58 -5.10
CA GLY A 145 -9.02 11.33 -5.57
C GLY A 145 -9.01 11.15 -7.09
N SER A 146 -9.44 12.16 -7.85
CA SER A 146 -9.39 12.14 -9.31
C SER A 146 -8.02 12.61 -9.83
N GLN A 147 -7.64 12.24 -11.05
CA GLN A 147 -6.42 12.78 -11.66
C GLN A 147 -6.59 14.28 -11.93
N ALA A 148 -5.70 15.10 -11.37
CA ALA A 148 -5.72 16.56 -11.54
C ALA A 148 -5.19 17.01 -12.91
N VAL A 149 -4.36 16.17 -13.54
CA VAL A 149 -3.74 16.34 -14.86
C VAL A 149 -3.41 14.96 -15.42
N ASP A 150 -3.23 14.86 -16.74
CA ASP A 150 -2.77 13.63 -17.36
C ASP A 150 -1.46 13.15 -16.74
N PRO A 151 -1.37 11.88 -16.32
CA PRO A 151 -0.18 11.35 -15.70
C PRO A 151 0.93 11.21 -16.74
N HIS A 152 2.16 11.46 -16.29
CA HIS A 152 3.33 11.25 -17.12
C HIS A 152 3.87 9.84 -16.96
N VAL A 153 4.09 9.12 -18.07
CA VAL A 153 4.60 7.75 -18.07
C VAL A 153 5.91 7.70 -18.85
N LYS A 154 6.91 7.03 -18.29
CA LYS A 154 8.22 6.82 -18.92
C LYS A 154 8.59 5.34 -18.86
N ALA A 155 8.74 4.73 -20.03
CA ALA A 155 9.33 3.40 -20.14
C ALA A 155 10.79 3.41 -19.67
N ALA A 156 11.23 2.32 -19.05
CA ALA A 156 12.60 2.14 -18.61
C ALA A 156 13.55 2.24 -19.81
N GLY A 157 14.57 3.10 -19.69
CA GLY A 157 15.56 3.36 -20.74
C GLY A 157 16.96 3.08 -20.22
N GLY A 158 17.34 1.80 -20.15
CA GLY A 158 18.56 1.34 -19.49
C GLY A 158 18.41 1.35 -17.97
N GLU A 159 18.49 0.17 -17.37
CA GLU A 159 18.29 -0.01 -15.93
C GLU A 159 19.42 0.70 -15.16
N LYS A 160 19.07 1.83 -14.53
CA LYS A 160 19.95 2.52 -13.58
C LYS A 160 19.38 2.31 -12.19
N GLU A 161 20.22 1.80 -11.28
CA GLU A 161 19.85 1.67 -9.87
C GLU A 161 19.61 3.03 -9.19
N SER A 162 20.31 4.08 -9.66
CA SER A 162 20.16 5.46 -9.21
C SER A 162 20.02 6.42 -10.39
N PHE A 163 19.01 7.26 -10.37
CA PHE A 163 18.78 8.27 -11.40
C PHE A 163 17.97 9.47 -10.90
N TRP A 164 18.12 10.58 -11.61
CA TRP A 164 17.31 11.77 -11.45
C TRP A 164 16.36 11.90 -12.64
N TYR A 165 15.12 12.30 -12.35
CA TYR A 165 14.13 12.56 -13.37
C TYR A 165 13.34 13.82 -13.04
N SER A 166 13.03 14.63 -14.04
CA SER A 166 12.21 15.83 -13.88
C SER A 166 11.17 15.90 -14.98
N TRP A 167 9.93 16.21 -14.62
CA TRP A 167 8.86 16.42 -15.59
C TRP A 167 8.02 17.66 -15.25
N PRO A 168 7.79 18.58 -16.22
CA PRO A 168 6.94 19.74 -16.02
C PRO A 168 5.45 19.37 -16.05
N PHE A 169 4.67 20.00 -15.19
CA PHE A 169 3.22 19.94 -15.16
C PHE A 169 2.62 21.34 -15.08
N THR A 170 1.42 21.44 -15.64
CA THR A 170 0.54 22.60 -15.49
C THR A 170 -0.73 22.10 -14.80
N VAL A 171 -0.95 22.51 -13.56
CA VAL A 171 -2.08 22.01 -12.74
C VAL A 171 -2.97 23.15 -12.30
N ALA A 172 -4.29 22.95 -12.44
CA ALA A 172 -5.30 23.85 -11.91
C ALA A 172 -5.79 23.34 -10.53
N PHE A 173 -5.46 24.09 -9.47
CA PHE A 173 -5.80 23.76 -8.08
C PHE A 173 -7.25 24.19 -7.75
N LYS A 174 -8.22 23.53 -8.39
CA LYS A 174 -9.65 23.86 -8.32
C LYS A 174 -10.32 23.49 -6.98
N GLU A 175 -9.74 22.57 -6.23
CA GLU A 175 -10.26 22.10 -4.95
C GLU A 175 -9.36 22.60 -3.81
N LYS A 176 -9.94 22.80 -2.63
CA LYS A 176 -9.16 23.04 -1.42
C LYS A 176 -8.78 21.70 -0.79
N GLY A 177 -7.57 21.60 -0.27
CA GLY A 177 -7.04 20.40 0.37
C GLY A 177 -5.80 19.84 -0.33
N ASP A 178 -5.54 18.57 -0.06
CA ASP A 178 -4.29 17.92 -0.42
C ASP A 178 -4.33 17.38 -1.85
N TYR A 179 -3.45 17.91 -2.68
CA TYR A 179 -3.07 17.32 -3.95
C TYR A 179 -1.88 16.40 -3.73
N VAL A 180 -1.97 15.16 -4.18
CA VAL A 180 -0.95 14.13 -3.93
C VAL A 180 -0.22 13.79 -5.22
N VAL A 181 1.04 14.18 -5.30
CA VAL A 181 1.96 13.72 -6.34
C VAL A 181 2.41 12.31 -5.98
N LYS A 182 2.19 11.35 -6.87
CA LYS A 182 2.59 9.95 -6.68
C LYS A 182 3.62 9.56 -7.72
N PHE A 183 4.68 8.89 -7.27
CA PHE A 183 5.62 8.19 -8.13
C PHE A 183 5.37 6.69 -8.01
N ALA A 184 4.98 6.07 -9.11
CA ALA A 184 4.64 4.65 -9.15
C ALA A 184 5.48 3.90 -10.19
N ILE A 185 5.82 2.65 -9.91
CA ILE A 185 6.63 1.81 -10.78
C ILE A 185 5.80 0.60 -11.20
N GLN A 186 5.92 0.24 -12.48
CA GLN A 186 5.40 -0.98 -13.06
C GLN A 186 6.58 -1.93 -13.31
N LEU A 187 6.57 -3.10 -12.68
CA LEU A 187 7.68 -4.05 -12.76
C LEU A 187 7.74 -4.76 -14.10
N ASP A 188 6.59 -5.25 -14.59
CA ASP A 188 6.46 -6.03 -15.81
C ASP A 188 5.38 -5.44 -16.71
N GLU A 189 5.48 -5.66 -18.02
CA GLU A 189 4.47 -5.21 -18.97
C GLU A 189 3.08 -5.78 -18.61
N GLY A 190 2.07 -4.90 -18.53
CA GLY A 190 0.71 -5.29 -18.16
C GLY A 190 0.47 -5.52 -16.67
N SER A 191 1.49 -5.42 -15.81
CA SER A 191 1.31 -5.45 -14.34
C SER A 191 0.78 -4.12 -13.80
N ASP A 192 0.25 -4.12 -12.58
CA ASP A 192 -0.22 -2.90 -11.93
C ASP A 192 0.93 -1.97 -11.52
N TYR A 193 0.64 -0.67 -11.48
CA TYR A 193 1.57 0.32 -10.93
C TYR A 193 1.53 0.28 -9.41
N THR A 194 2.70 0.14 -8.79
CA THR A 194 2.87 0.23 -7.33
C THR A 194 3.43 1.59 -6.96
N VAL A 195 2.75 2.31 -6.06
CA VAL A 195 3.22 3.62 -5.55
C VAL A 195 4.43 3.41 -4.63
N VAL A 196 5.53 4.10 -4.92
CA VAL A 196 6.79 4.01 -4.17
C VAL A 196 7.24 5.34 -3.56
N ALA A 197 6.52 6.43 -3.82
CA ALA A 197 6.65 7.68 -3.09
C ALA A 197 5.45 8.59 -3.34
N GLU A 198 5.19 9.45 -2.36
CA GLU A 198 4.16 10.47 -2.40
C GLU A 198 4.70 11.82 -1.94
N LYS A 199 4.16 12.91 -2.48
CA LYS A 199 4.42 14.29 -2.06
C LYS A 199 3.13 15.09 -2.07
N VAL A 200 2.82 15.73 -0.94
CA VAL A 200 1.62 16.54 -0.79
C VAL A 200 1.89 17.99 -1.16
N ILE A 201 0.95 18.58 -1.90
CA ILE A 201 0.82 20.00 -2.19
C ILE A 201 -0.54 20.44 -1.63
N VAL A 202 -0.55 21.39 -0.69
CA VAL A 202 -1.79 21.88 -0.09
C VAL A 202 -2.34 23.06 -0.88
N SER A 203 -3.59 22.96 -1.32
CA SER A 203 -4.34 24.06 -1.94
C SER A 203 -5.24 24.73 -0.91
N GLU A 204 -4.99 25.99 -0.57
CA GLU A 204 -5.72 26.75 0.46
C GLU A 204 -6.20 28.15 0.02
#